data_AF-A0A0B1TD10-F1
#
_entry.id   AF-A0A0B1TD10-F1
#
_cell.length_a   1.000
_cell.length_b   1.000
_cell.length_c   1.000
_cell.angle_alpha   90.00
_cell.angle_beta   90.00
_cell.angle_gamma   90.00
#
_symmetry.space_group_name_H-M   'P 1'
#
loop_
_entity.id
_entity.type
_entity.pdbx_description
1 polymer ?
#
loop_
_entity_poly.entity_id
_entity_poly.type
_entity_poly.pdbx_seq_one_letter_code
_entity_poly.pdbx_strand_id
1 'polypeptide(L)'
;MISEERRKWLENLFVNYSIPHNITIEDVQQLILDREHKPKDTSKFSKRLNDEGGNKAKYGLGEYHSYDHIISWMEDIQRFYPDKAKVVNIGTTEEGRPIKGIKIGTGVHRNDKRIVWIDGGIHAREWAAVHTVVYIIDRLIADYDSDPLVHQAVDQLNFYIFPVLNPDGYEYSRSGVSPMIRLWRKNRSAMLCKKDQWFRERCCGGVDLNRNFDWFWGETGSSSDRCSEIYQGKGPFSEAEARFEDFQNLAIYKL
;
A
#
# COMPACT_ATOMS: atom_id res chain seq x y z
N MET A 1 -12.43 -13.80 -6.82
CA MET A 1 -13.18 -13.03 -7.84
C MET A 1 -13.07 -13.76 -9.16
N ILE A 2 -14.16 -13.83 -9.91
CA ILE A 2 -14.21 -14.46 -11.23
C ILE A 2 -14.89 -13.48 -12.19
N SER A 3 -14.57 -13.56 -13.48
CA SER A 3 -15.34 -12.83 -14.49
C SER A 3 -16.73 -13.44 -14.63
N GLU A 4 -17.71 -12.60 -15.00
CA GLU A 4 -19.09 -13.01 -15.21
C GLU A 4 -19.20 -14.14 -16.25
N GLU A 5 -18.42 -14.04 -17.34
CA GLU A 5 -18.34 -15.04 -18.40
C GLU A 5 -17.94 -16.43 -17.90
N ARG A 6 -17.18 -16.51 -16.80
CA ARG A 6 -16.71 -17.77 -16.22
C ARG A 6 -17.57 -18.26 -15.06
N ARG A 7 -18.58 -17.50 -14.62
CA ARG A 7 -19.42 -17.82 -13.46
C ARG A 7 -20.10 -19.18 -13.61
N LYS A 8 -20.90 -19.36 -14.67
CA LYS A 8 -21.64 -20.62 -14.92
C LYS A 8 -20.70 -21.82 -15.03
N TRP A 9 -19.57 -21.66 -15.70
CA TRP A 9 -18.58 -22.73 -15.84
C TRP A 9 -18.03 -23.16 -14.47
N LEU A 10 -17.68 -22.19 -13.60
CA LEU A 10 -17.13 -22.49 -12.29
C LEU A 10 -18.17 -23.07 -11.32
N GLU A 11 -19.40 -22.54 -11.33
CA GLU A 11 -20.51 -23.07 -10.55
C GLU A 11 -20.78 -24.54 -10.92
N ASN A 12 -20.86 -24.85 -12.21
CA ASN A 12 -21.01 -26.23 -12.68
C ASN A 12 -19.83 -27.12 -12.26
N LEU A 13 -18.60 -26.60 -12.30
CA LEU A 13 -17.42 -27.32 -11.84
C LEU A 13 -17.56 -27.68 -10.35
N PHE A 14 -17.95 -26.72 -9.51
CA PHE A 14 -18.13 -26.96 -8.09
C PHE A 14 -19.24 -27.97 -7.80
N VAL A 15 -20.37 -27.89 -8.50
CA VAL A 15 -21.45 -28.88 -8.37
C VAL A 15 -20.96 -30.29 -8.76
N ASN A 16 -20.30 -30.43 -9.91
CA ASN A 16 -19.81 -31.72 -10.39
C ASN A 16 -18.82 -32.39 -9.44
N TYR A 17 -17.99 -31.60 -8.76
CA TYR A 17 -17.00 -32.10 -7.81
C TYR A 17 -17.46 -32.03 -6.34
N SER A 18 -18.73 -31.71 -6.09
CA SER A 18 -19.30 -31.56 -4.74
C SER A 18 -18.50 -30.59 -3.84
N ILE A 19 -17.99 -29.52 -4.44
CA ILE A 19 -17.24 -28.47 -3.73
C ILE A 19 -18.26 -27.44 -3.20
N PRO A 20 -18.43 -27.32 -1.88
CA PRO A 20 -19.32 -26.33 -1.31
C PRO A 20 -18.79 -24.92 -1.59
N HIS A 21 -19.68 -24.02 -1.99
CA HIS A 21 -19.34 -22.63 -2.27
C HIS A 21 -20.52 -21.71 -1.96
N ASN A 22 -20.22 -20.43 -1.73
CA ASN A 22 -21.21 -19.39 -1.57
C ASN A 22 -20.69 -18.12 -2.28
N ILE A 23 -21.61 -17.32 -2.80
CA ILE A 23 -21.30 -16.03 -3.40
C ILE A 23 -21.30 -14.99 -2.29
N THR A 24 -20.14 -14.39 -2.04
CA THR A 24 -19.98 -13.38 -0.99
C THR A 24 -20.29 -11.97 -1.47
N ILE A 25 -20.08 -11.69 -2.75
CA ILE A 25 -20.36 -10.42 -3.42
C ILE A 25 -20.88 -10.76 -4.82
N GLU A 26 -22.16 -10.47 -5.08
CA GLU A 26 -22.79 -10.74 -6.38
C GLU A 26 -22.20 -9.87 -7.49
N ASP A 27 -22.05 -8.57 -7.23
CA ASP A 27 -21.53 -7.59 -8.18
C ASP A 27 -20.44 -6.73 -7.54
N VAL A 28 -19.19 -7.04 -7.90
CA VAL A 28 -18.00 -6.33 -7.43
C VAL A 28 -17.92 -4.92 -8.04
N GLN A 29 -18.33 -4.75 -9.30
CA GLN A 29 -18.32 -3.44 -9.98
C GLN A 29 -19.30 -2.49 -9.31
N GLN A 30 -20.52 -2.96 -9.01
CA GLN A 30 -21.52 -2.16 -8.31
C GLN A 30 -21.06 -1.81 -6.89
N LEU A 31 -20.44 -2.75 -6.17
CA LEU A 31 -19.90 -2.47 -4.83
C LEU A 31 -18.83 -1.38 -4.84
N ILE A 32 -17.95 -1.36 -5.86
CA ILE A 32 -16.93 -0.32 -6.03
C ILE A 32 -17.61 1.04 -6.30
N LEU A 33 -18.55 1.10 -7.25
CA LEU A 33 -19.30 2.32 -7.55
C LEU A 33 -20.01 2.88 -6.31
N ASP A 34 -20.62 1.99 -5.53
CA ASP A 34 -21.37 2.36 -4.33
C ASP A 34 -20.49 2.94 -3.22
N ARG A 35 -19.26 2.46 -3.09
CA ARG A 35 -18.33 2.91 -2.05
C ARG A 35 -17.52 4.13 -2.45
N GLU A 36 -17.23 4.29 -3.75
CA GLU A 36 -16.23 5.25 -4.22
C GLU A 36 -16.84 6.41 -5.02
N HIS A 37 -18.04 6.25 -5.58
CA HIS A 37 -18.62 7.25 -6.51
C HIS A 37 -20.04 7.72 -6.15
N LYS A 38 -20.75 7.04 -5.24
CA LYS A 38 -22.01 7.59 -4.72
C LYS A 38 -21.71 8.74 -3.75
N PRO A 39 -22.45 9.86 -3.83
CA PRO A 39 -22.30 10.95 -2.86
C PRO A 39 -22.54 10.40 -1.46
N LYS A 40 -21.51 10.49 -0.62
CA LYS A 40 -21.59 10.02 0.76
C LYS A 40 -22.55 10.93 1.51
N ASP A 41 -23.55 10.33 2.15
CA ASP A 41 -24.33 11.01 3.18
C ASP A 41 -23.39 11.32 4.35
N THR A 42 -22.91 12.56 4.39
CA THR A 42 -21.92 13.05 5.37
C THR A 42 -22.47 13.03 6.79
N SER A 43 -23.79 12.90 6.98
CA SER A 43 -24.43 12.81 8.30
C SER A 43 -23.95 11.60 9.12
N LYS A 44 -23.73 10.45 8.47
CA LYS A 44 -23.28 9.20 9.13
C LYS A 44 -21.77 9.11 9.35
N PHE A 45 -20.99 9.88 8.59
CA PHE A 45 -19.53 9.94 8.70
C PHE A 45 -19.01 11.16 9.49
N SER A 46 -19.91 12.02 9.98
CA SER A 46 -19.59 13.19 10.81
C SER A 46 -18.67 12.89 11.99
N LYS A 47 -18.75 11.69 12.59
CA LYS A 47 -17.79 11.25 13.63
C LYS A 47 -16.39 10.98 13.09
N ARG A 48 -16.24 10.31 11.93
CA ARG A 48 -14.94 10.02 11.29
C ARG A 48 -14.29 11.25 10.67
N LEU A 49 -15.09 12.24 10.27
CA LEU A 49 -14.60 13.54 9.81
C LEU A 49 -13.97 14.36 10.96
N ASN A 50 -14.29 14.02 12.21
CA ASN A 50 -13.75 14.65 13.43
C ASN A 50 -12.67 13.80 14.13
N ASP A 51 -12.19 12.71 13.53
CA ASP A 51 -11.17 11.83 14.13
C ASP A 51 -9.74 12.40 14.03
N GLU A 52 -9.53 13.58 13.43
CA GLU A 52 -8.21 14.22 13.42
C GLU A 52 -7.79 14.65 14.82
N GLY A 53 -6.59 14.26 15.25
CA GLY A 53 -6.13 14.35 16.63
C GLY A 53 -5.68 15.73 17.09
N GLY A 54 -6.31 16.80 16.61
CA GLY A 54 -5.83 18.15 16.90
C GLY A 54 -4.46 18.47 16.29
N ASN A 55 -3.92 17.59 15.44
CA ASN A 55 -2.75 17.86 14.59
C ASN A 55 -2.98 19.14 13.76
N LYS A 56 -1.95 19.99 13.69
CA LYS A 56 -1.95 21.23 12.90
C LYS A 56 -2.07 20.95 11.41
N ALA A 57 -1.47 19.86 10.92
CA ALA A 57 -1.58 19.42 9.52
C ALA A 57 -2.90 18.67 9.31
N LYS A 58 -3.79 19.24 8.49
CA LYS A 58 -5.12 18.69 8.19
C LYS A 58 -5.05 17.70 7.02
N TYR A 59 -5.70 16.55 7.17
CA TYR A 59 -5.66 15.45 6.20
C TYR A 59 -7.04 15.05 5.66
N GLY A 60 -8.03 14.91 6.54
CA GLY A 60 -9.35 14.35 6.25
C GLY A 60 -9.36 12.82 6.36
N LEU A 61 -9.18 12.26 7.56
CA LEU A 61 -9.17 10.80 7.81
C LEU A 61 -10.47 10.06 7.46
N GLY A 62 -11.54 10.76 7.05
CA GLY A 62 -12.79 10.14 6.61
C GLY A 62 -12.74 9.45 5.25
N GLU A 63 -11.67 9.64 4.46
CA GLU A 63 -11.58 9.20 3.07
C GLU A 63 -10.21 8.61 2.70
N TYR A 64 -10.16 7.92 1.55
CA TYR A 64 -8.90 7.44 0.96
C TYR A 64 -8.36 8.48 -0.02
N HIS A 65 -7.20 9.05 0.29
CA HIS A 65 -6.61 10.14 -0.49
C HIS A 65 -5.59 9.67 -1.52
N SER A 66 -5.21 10.57 -2.43
CA SER A 66 -4.13 10.31 -3.38
C SER A 66 -2.77 10.26 -2.71
N TYR A 67 -1.83 9.63 -3.40
CA TYR A 67 -0.41 9.66 -3.04
C TYR A 67 0.06 11.10 -2.84
N ASP A 68 -0.22 12.01 -3.79
CA ASP A 68 0.21 13.42 -3.70
C ASP A 68 -0.38 14.15 -2.49
N HIS A 69 -1.61 13.84 -2.11
CA HIS A 69 -2.24 14.40 -0.91
C HIS A 69 -1.57 13.87 0.36
N ILE A 70 -1.27 12.57 0.42
CA ILE A 70 -0.53 11.95 1.54
C ILE A 70 0.86 12.59 1.67
N ILE A 71 1.58 12.80 0.56
CA ILE A 71 2.90 13.44 0.58
C ILE A 71 2.79 14.89 1.05
N SER A 72 1.86 15.66 0.48
CA SER A 72 1.65 17.06 0.84
C SER A 72 1.35 17.21 2.34
N TRP A 73 0.53 16.32 2.89
CA TRP A 73 0.23 16.27 4.31
C TRP A 73 1.45 15.91 5.18
N MET A 74 2.27 14.93 4.79
CA MET A 74 3.51 14.63 5.51
C MET A 74 4.50 15.80 5.47
N GLU A 75 4.55 16.55 4.36
CA GLU A 75 5.35 17.77 4.24
C GLU A 75 4.80 18.92 5.09
N ASP A 76 3.48 19.00 5.30
CA ASP A 76 2.88 19.91 6.28
C ASP A 76 3.23 19.51 7.72
N ILE A 77 3.19 18.22 8.07
CA ILE A 77 3.64 17.73 9.39
C ILE A 77 5.08 18.15 9.64
N GLN A 78 6.00 17.91 8.70
CA GLN A 78 7.39 18.35 8.85
C GLN A 78 7.50 19.87 9.08
N ARG A 79 6.71 20.67 8.36
CA ARG A 79 6.71 22.14 8.49
C ARG A 79 6.21 22.60 9.86
N PHE A 80 5.16 21.96 10.39
CA PHE A 80 4.58 22.32 11.69
C PHE A 80 5.34 21.75 12.91
N TYR A 81 6.07 20.65 12.73
CA TYR A 81 6.77 19.93 13.79
C TYR A 81 8.23 19.59 13.40
N PRO A 82 9.07 20.56 13.03
CA PRO A 82 10.39 20.33 12.45
C PRO A 82 11.39 19.66 13.43
N ASP A 83 11.15 19.74 14.74
CA ASP A 83 11.98 19.09 15.77
C ASP A 83 11.64 17.60 15.95
N LYS A 84 10.46 17.15 15.48
CA LYS A 84 9.95 15.79 15.64
C LYS A 84 9.75 15.03 14.34
N ALA A 85 9.55 15.72 13.21
CA ALA A 85 9.15 15.10 11.96
C ALA A 85 10.06 15.49 10.80
N LYS A 86 10.41 14.51 9.95
CA LYS A 86 11.18 14.72 8.73
C LYS A 86 10.72 13.77 7.62
N VAL A 87 10.33 14.31 6.47
CA VAL A 87 10.05 13.52 5.28
C VAL A 87 11.35 12.92 4.74
N VAL A 88 11.30 11.63 4.44
CA VAL A 88 12.42 10.86 3.91
C VAL A 88 12.02 10.25 2.57
N ASN A 89 12.97 10.12 1.65
CA ASN A 89 12.78 9.44 0.38
C ASN A 89 13.76 8.27 0.32
N ILE A 90 13.25 7.06 0.10
CA ILE A 90 14.07 5.83 0.08
C ILE A 90 14.34 5.32 -1.33
N GLY A 91 13.67 5.87 -2.34
CA GLY A 91 13.86 5.44 -3.72
C GLY A 91 12.94 6.13 -4.69
N THR A 92 12.88 5.61 -5.90
CA THR A 92 11.99 6.07 -6.96
C THR A 92 11.41 4.84 -7.65
N THR A 93 10.11 4.86 -7.92
CA THR A 93 9.39 3.80 -8.62
C THR A 93 9.75 3.74 -10.11
N GLU A 94 9.28 2.72 -10.82
CA GLU A 94 9.49 2.58 -12.27
C GLU A 94 8.86 3.74 -13.06
N GLU A 95 7.67 4.23 -12.67
CA GLU A 95 7.02 5.38 -13.33
C GLU A 95 7.56 6.74 -12.81
N GLY A 96 8.61 6.75 -11.99
CA GLY A 96 9.32 7.97 -11.59
C GLY A 96 8.79 8.66 -10.33
N ARG A 97 7.86 8.05 -9.58
CA ARG A 97 7.36 8.62 -8.32
C ARG A 97 8.36 8.35 -7.19
N PRO A 98 8.65 9.31 -6.31
CA PRO A 98 9.52 9.05 -5.17
C PRO A 98 8.82 8.11 -4.17
N ILE A 99 9.58 7.30 -3.44
CA ILE A 99 9.06 6.45 -2.36
C ILE A 99 9.29 7.20 -1.06
N LYS A 100 8.32 8.07 -0.73
CA LYS A 100 8.39 8.95 0.44
C LYS A 100 7.71 8.35 1.66
N GLY A 101 8.31 8.60 2.81
CA GLY A 101 7.74 8.34 4.13
C GLY A 101 8.10 9.47 5.09
N ILE A 102 7.83 9.27 6.38
CA ILE A 102 8.12 10.25 7.42
C ILE A 102 8.86 9.59 8.59
N LYS A 103 9.93 10.23 9.03
CA LYS A 103 10.63 9.94 10.28
C LYS A 103 9.97 10.75 11.41
N ILE A 104 9.55 10.10 12.48
CA ILE A 104 8.98 10.73 13.68
C ILE A 104 9.78 10.34 14.93
N GLY A 105 10.22 11.33 15.70
CA GLY A 105 10.99 11.14 16.93
C GLY A 105 11.61 12.46 17.39
N THR A 106 11.73 12.71 18.70
CA THR A 106 12.33 13.98 19.18
C THR A 106 13.80 14.10 18.83
N GLY A 107 14.22 15.31 18.43
CA GLY A 107 15.56 15.49 17.88
C GLY A 107 15.70 14.69 16.59
N VAL A 108 14.75 14.85 15.66
CA VAL A 108 14.56 14.03 14.46
C VAL A 108 15.80 13.89 13.56
N HIS A 109 16.80 14.76 13.72
CA HIS A 109 18.08 14.68 13.03
C HIS A 109 19.08 13.70 13.65
N ARG A 110 18.80 13.17 14.84
CA ARG A 110 19.62 12.17 15.53
C ARG A 110 19.36 10.77 15.01
N ASN A 111 20.42 9.96 14.91
CA ASN A 111 20.37 8.59 14.41
C ASN A 111 20.83 7.56 15.47
N ASP A 112 20.83 7.94 16.74
CA ASP A 112 21.27 7.10 17.87
C ASP A 112 20.12 6.37 18.59
N LYS A 113 18.87 6.75 18.31
CA LYS A 113 17.68 6.06 18.85
C LYS A 113 17.38 4.78 18.07
N ARG A 114 16.79 3.80 18.77
CA ARG A 114 16.27 2.58 18.16
C ARG A 114 15.17 2.91 17.16
N ILE A 115 15.08 2.10 16.11
CA ILE A 115 14.19 2.34 14.99
C ILE A 115 13.00 1.39 15.04
N VAL A 116 11.83 1.92 14.73
CA VAL A 116 10.63 1.14 14.41
C VAL A 116 10.27 1.46 12.96
N TRP A 117 10.17 0.41 12.14
CA TRP A 117 9.73 0.52 10.76
C TRP A 117 8.26 0.13 10.66
N ILE A 118 7.46 0.97 9.99
CA ILE A 118 6.04 0.71 9.73
C ILE A 118 5.77 1.05 8.27
N ASP A 119 5.21 0.13 7.51
CA ASP A 119 4.82 0.39 6.13
C ASP A 119 3.41 -0.11 5.80
N GLY A 120 2.89 0.45 4.72
CA GLY A 120 1.61 0.10 4.14
C GLY A 120 1.64 0.20 2.62
N GLY A 121 0.63 -0.36 1.98
CA GLY A 121 0.43 -0.20 0.54
C GLY A 121 1.51 -0.85 -0.32
N ILE A 122 2.22 -1.88 0.16
CA ILE A 122 3.10 -2.70 -0.70
C ILE A 122 2.28 -3.39 -1.81
N HIS A 123 1.05 -3.81 -1.50
CA HIS A 123 0.04 -4.15 -2.50
C HIS A 123 -0.91 -2.98 -2.72
N ALA A 124 -1.07 -2.59 -3.97
CA ALA A 124 -1.78 -1.39 -4.38
C ALA A 124 -3.24 -1.31 -3.91
N ARG A 125 -4.02 -2.39 -4.08
CA ARG A 125 -5.45 -2.42 -3.73
C ARG A 125 -5.79 -2.33 -2.24
N GLU A 126 -4.81 -2.53 -1.36
CA GLU A 126 -5.00 -2.67 0.10
C GLU A 126 -5.10 -1.29 0.78
N TRP A 127 -6.01 -0.43 0.31
CA TRP A 127 -6.13 0.97 0.75
C TRP A 127 -6.35 1.17 2.25
N ALA A 128 -6.97 0.18 2.92
CA ALA A 128 -7.13 0.20 4.37
C ALA A 128 -5.78 0.16 5.10
N ALA A 129 -4.77 -0.55 4.56
CA ALA A 129 -3.43 -0.57 5.13
C ALA A 129 -2.76 0.81 5.02
N VAL A 130 -2.84 1.44 3.83
CA VAL A 130 -2.35 2.81 3.61
C VAL A 130 -2.98 3.78 4.62
N HIS A 131 -4.30 3.73 4.76
CA HIS A 131 -5.05 4.59 5.67
C HIS A 131 -4.71 4.35 7.14
N THR A 132 -4.52 3.08 7.56
CA THR A 132 -4.11 2.73 8.92
C THR A 132 -2.73 3.31 9.24
N VAL A 133 -1.80 3.25 8.29
CA VAL A 133 -0.45 3.80 8.48
C VAL A 133 -0.48 5.33 8.55
N VAL A 134 -1.31 5.99 7.75
CA VAL A 134 -1.60 7.42 7.87
C VAL A 134 -2.18 7.76 9.25
N TYR A 135 -3.13 6.96 9.75
CA TYR A 135 -3.70 7.17 11.07
C TYR A 135 -2.64 7.07 12.19
N ILE A 136 -1.71 6.12 12.10
CA ILE A 136 -0.60 5.99 13.04
C ILE A 136 0.27 7.25 13.04
N ILE A 137 0.60 7.81 11.86
CA ILE A 137 1.33 9.08 11.74
C ILE A 137 0.58 10.19 12.47
N ASP A 138 -0.73 10.31 12.25
CA ASP A 138 -1.55 11.33 12.91
C ASP A 138 -1.50 11.19 14.43
N ARG A 139 -1.73 9.98 14.97
CA ARG A 139 -1.70 9.70 16.42
C ARG A 139 -0.36 10.04 17.07
N LEU A 140 0.75 9.65 16.44
CA LEU A 140 2.10 9.91 16.98
C LEU A 140 2.41 11.42 17.10
N ILE A 141 1.81 12.25 16.25
CA ILE A 141 1.97 13.71 16.29
C ILE A 141 0.95 14.37 17.20
N ALA A 142 -0.33 14.01 17.02
CA ALA A 142 -1.48 14.53 17.74
C ALA A 142 -1.38 14.34 19.25
N ASP A 143 -1.04 13.11 19.66
CA ASP A 143 -1.17 12.68 21.04
C ASP A 143 0.17 12.81 21.81
N TYR A 144 1.21 13.39 21.19
CA TYR A 144 2.54 13.52 21.81
C TYR A 144 2.53 14.30 23.13
N ASP A 145 1.71 15.35 23.25
CA ASP A 145 1.64 16.18 24.46
C ASP A 145 0.58 15.69 25.46
N SER A 146 -0.32 14.79 25.06
CA SER A 146 -1.51 14.40 25.82
C SER A 146 -1.51 12.94 26.29
N ASP A 147 -0.85 12.03 25.57
CA ASP A 147 -0.72 10.62 25.90
C ASP A 147 0.72 10.29 26.37
N PRO A 148 0.91 9.91 27.64
CA PRO A 148 2.23 9.59 28.18
C PRO A 148 2.96 8.45 27.47
N LEU A 149 2.25 7.46 26.93
CA LEU A 149 2.84 6.34 26.23
C LEU A 149 3.36 6.78 24.85
N VAL A 150 2.58 7.58 24.12
CA VAL A 150 3.00 8.17 22.84
C VAL A 150 4.20 9.09 23.06
N HIS A 151 4.12 9.96 24.08
CA HIS A 151 5.23 10.83 24.47
C HIS A 151 6.52 10.06 24.69
N GLN A 152 6.48 9.04 25.56
CA GLN A 152 7.64 8.20 25.87
C GLN A 152 8.17 7.49 24.60
N ALA A 153 7.29 6.96 23.77
CA ALA A 153 7.67 6.24 22.56
C ALA A 153 8.40 7.15 21.56
N VAL A 154 7.87 8.35 21.28
CA VAL A 154 8.48 9.34 20.37
C VAL A 154 9.80 9.91 20.94
N ASP A 155 9.92 9.95 22.26
CA ASP A 155 11.16 10.36 22.93
C ASP A 155 12.27 9.30 22.86
N GLN A 156 11.92 8.02 22.90
CA GLN A 156 12.90 6.93 22.98
C GLN A 156 13.20 6.27 21.62
N LEU A 157 12.30 6.40 20.64
CA LEU A 157 12.37 5.72 19.35
C LEU A 157 12.38 6.69 18.17
N ASN A 158 12.85 6.21 17.03
CA ASN A 158 12.66 6.83 15.72
C ASN A 158 11.71 5.93 14.91
N PHE A 159 10.51 6.43 14.62
CA PHE A 159 9.57 5.77 13.74
C PHE A 159 9.87 6.17 12.30
N TYR A 160 10.10 5.19 11.42
CA TYR A 160 10.19 5.37 9.98
C TYR A 160 8.93 4.79 9.37
N ILE A 161 8.06 5.66 8.85
CA ILE A 161 6.72 5.28 8.46
C ILE A 161 6.49 5.57 6.98
N PHE A 162 6.12 4.53 6.22
CA PHE A 162 5.90 4.61 4.77
C PHE A 162 4.47 4.19 4.42
N PRO A 163 3.53 5.13 4.31
CA PRO A 163 2.13 4.79 4.03
C PRO A 163 1.89 4.09 2.70
N VAL A 164 2.74 4.37 1.69
CA VAL A 164 2.59 3.86 0.32
C VAL A 164 3.95 3.39 -0.22
N LEU A 165 4.27 2.12 -0.05
CA LEU A 165 5.50 1.53 -0.63
C LEU A 165 5.41 1.27 -2.15
N ASN A 166 4.19 1.17 -2.70
CA ASN A 166 3.94 1.02 -4.13
C ASN A 166 3.14 2.21 -4.69
N PRO A 167 3.74 3.41 -4.81
CA PRO A 167 3.04 4.60 -5.30
C PRO A 167 2.36 4.41 -6.67
N ASP A 168 3.05 3.80 -7.62
CA ASP A 168 2.53 3.62 -8.98
C ASP A 168 1.33 2.69 -9.01
N GLY A 169 1.43 1.55 -8.31
CA GLY A 169 0.31 0.63 -8.19
C GLY A 169 -0.87 1.26 -7.45
N TYR A 170 -0.61 1.98 -6.37
CA TYR A 170 -1.65 2.65 -5.58
C TYR A 170 -2.44 3.65 -6.43
N GLU A 171 -1.75 4.56 -7.14
CA GLU A 171 -2.39 5.51 -8.05
C GLU A 171 -3.10 4.81 -9.22
N TYR A 172 -2.51 3.77 -9.79
CA TYR A 172 -3.18 2.95 -10.81
C TYR A 172 -4.49 2.38 -10.26
N SER A 173 -4.50 1.81 -9.06
CA SER A 173 -5.72 1.24 -8.46
C SER A 173 -6.81 2.28 -8.20
N ARG A 174 -6.43 3.56 -8.02
CA ARG A 174 -7.34 4.70 -7.84
C ARG A 174 -7.81 5.33 -9.14
N SER A 175 -7.17 5.00 -10.26
CA SER A 175 -7.42 5.65 -11.56
C SER A 175 -8.72 5.21 -12.25
N GLY A 176 -9.40 4.18 -11.74
CA GLY A 176 -10.62 3.69 -12.35
C GLY A 176 -11.42 2.73 -11.48
N VAL A 177 -12.72 2.65 -11.77
CA VAL A 177 -13.70 1.87 -11.00
C VAL A 177 -13.83 0.42 -11.46
N SER A 178 -13.20 0.03 -12.56
CA SER A 178 -13.23 -1.36 -13.02
C SER A 178 -12.55 -2.25 -11.98
N PRO A 179 -13.11 -3.43 -11.62
CA PRO A 179 -12.45 -4.39 -10.75
C PRO A 179 -11.01 -4.73 -11.19
N MET A 180 -10.73 -4.72 -12.50
CA MET A 180 -9.38 -4.98 -13.02
C MET A 180 -8.36 -3.91 -12.63
N ILE A 181 -8.80 -2.65 -12.53
CA ILE A 181 -7.96 -1.51 -12.14
C ILE A 181 -7.94 -1.43 -10.61
N ARG A 182 -9.12 -1.37 -10.00
CA ARG A 182 -9.31 -1.15 -8.57
C ARG A 182 -8.68 -2.24 -7.68
N LEU A 183 -8.63 -3.48 -8.18
CA LEU A 183 -8.05 -4.62 -7.48
C LEU A 183 -6.63 -4.95 -7.94
N TRP A 184 -5.97 -4.02 -8.64
CA TRP A 184 -4.56 -4.15 -8.98
C TRP A 184 -3.71 -4.33 -7.72
N ARG A 185 -2.84 -5.34 -7.73
CA ARG A 185 -2.03 -5.73 -6.58
C ARG A 185 -0.57 -5.32 -6.71
N LYS A 186 0.01 -5.57 -7.89
CA LYS A 186 1.45 -5.53 -8.17
C LYS A 186 1.99 -4.09 -8.30
N ASN A 187 3.29 -3.93 -8.50
CA ASN A 187 3.83 -2.66 -8.99
C ASN A 187 3.46 -2.43 -10.47
N ARG A 188 4.05 -1.41 -11.10
CA ARG A 188 3.80 -1.01 -12.49
C ARG A 188 4.97 -1.25 -13.44
N SER A 189 5.84 -2.23 -13.14
CA SER A 189 6.92 -2.57 -14.05
C SER A 189 6.42 -2.99 -15.44
N ALA A 190 7.25 -2.71 -16.45
CA ALA A 190 6.88 -2.71 -17.87
C ALA A 190 6.12 -3.98 -18.31
N MET A 191 5.09 -3.76 -19.12
CA MET A 191 4.29 -4.82 -19.72
C MET A 191 5.12 -5.55 -20.79
N LEU A 192 5.23 -6.88 -20.66
CA LEU A 192 5.84 -7.72 -21.69
C LEU A 192 4.80 -8.67 -22.28
N CYS A 193 4.81 -8.76 -23.60
CA CYS A 193 3.95 -9.63 -24.39
C CYS A 193 4.68 -10.94 -24.72
N LYS A 194 4.04 -12.07 -24.43
CA LYS A 194 4.53 -13.40 -24.79
C LYS A 194 3.39 -14.18 -25.45
N LYS A 195 3.71 -14.93 -26.51
CA LYS A 195 2.77 -15.91 -27.08
C LYS A 195 2.65 -17.11 -26.14
N ASP A 196 1.43 -17.50 -25.82
CA ASP A 196 1.16 -18.73 -25.10
C ASP A 196 1.33 -19.96 -26.00
N GLN A 197 1.15 -21.16 -25.43
CA GLN A 197 1.28 -22.42 -26.16
C GLN A 197 0.26 -22.61 -27.31
N TRP A 198 -0.75 -21.73 -27.41
CA TRP A 198 -1.74 -21.70 -28.48
C TRP A 198 -1.55 -20.50 -29.41
N PHE A 199 -0.36 -19.90 -29.43
CA PHE A 199 0.02 -18.74 -30.25
C PHE A 199 -0.78 -17.46 -29.99
N ARG A 200 -1.50 -17.37 -28.86
CA ARG A 200 -2.21 -16.15 -28.46
C ARG A 200 -1.24 -15.22 -27.75
N GLU A 201 -1.27 -13.94 -28.10
CA GLU A 201 -0.45 -12.93 -27.44
C GLU A 201 -1.05 -12.58 -26.07
N ARG A 202 -0.24 -12.72 -25.01
CA ARG A 202 -0.61 -12.35 -23.65
C ARG A 202 0.41 -11.34 -23.13
N CYS A 203 -0.07 -10.14 -22.84
CA CYS A 203 0.73 -9.03 -22.34
C CYS A 203 0.45 -8.83 -20.85
N CYS A 204 1.51 -8.85 -20.03
CA CYS A 204 1.39 -8.74 -18.57
C CYS A 204 2.51 -7.86 -18.02
N GLY A 205 2.15 -6.98 -17.09
CA GLY A 205 3.08 -6.09 -16.38
C GLY A 205 3.00 -6.30 -14.88
N GLY A 206 3.94 -5.69 -14.17
CA GLY A 206 4.02 -5.69 -12.71
C GLY A 206 4.57 -6.98 -12.10
N VAL A 207 5.18 -6.81 -10.93
CA VAL A 207 5.73 -7.82 -10.03
C VAL A 207 5.05 -7.69 -8.66
N ASP A 208 4.81 -8.82 -8.01
CA ASP A 208 4.38 -8.82 -6.61
C ASP A 208 5.59 -8.46 -5.74
N LEU A 209 5.60 -7.22 -5.24
CA LEU A 209 6.71 -6.70 -4.43
C LEU A 209 6.97 -7.55 -3.20
N ASN A 210 5.93 -8.15 -2.59
CA ASN A 210 6.08 -9.04 -1.44
C ASN A 210 6.47 -10.49 -1.83
N ARG A 211 6.92 -10.70 -3.07
CA ARG A 211 7.60 -11.90 -3.56
C ARG A 211 8.95 -11.58 -4.18
N ASN A 212 9.39 -10.32 -4.10
CA ASN A 212 10.61 -9.84 -4.75
C ASN A 212 11.79 -9.67 -3.77
N PHE A 213 11.61 -9.87 -2.47
CA PHE A 213 12.71 -9.84 -1.49
C PHE A 213 13.62 -11.08 -1.60
N ASP A 214 14.90 -10.93 -1.24
CA ASP A 214 15.88 -12.03 -1.19
C ASP A 214 15.73 -12.88 0.08
N TRP A 215 14.54 -13.44 0.27
CA TRP A 215 14.24 -14.35 1.37
C TRP A 215 13.47 -15.54 0.81
N PHE A 216 14.15 -16.68 0.63
CA PHE A 216 13.61 -17.86 -0.03
C PHE A 216 12.95 -17.50 -1.38
N TRP A 217 13.62 -16.64 -2.16
CA TRP A 217 13.07 -16.09 -3.41
C TRP A 217 12.82 -17.19 -4.44
N GLY A 218 11.65 -17.17 -5.06
CA GLY A 218 11.28 -18.12 -6.11
C GLY A 218 10.94 -19.53 -5.62
N GLU A 219 10.79 -19.70 -4.31
CA GLU A 219 10.29 -20.95 -3.73
C GLU A 219 8.75 -21.02 -3.75
N THR A 220 8.22 -22.01 -3.01
CA THR A 220 6.78 -22.25 -2.88
C THR A 220 6.04 -21.00 -2.41
N GLY A 221 4.89 -20.72 -3.04
CA GLY A 221 4.07 -19.54 -2.71
C GLY A 221 4.37 -18.31 -3.58
N SER A 222 5.21 -18.45 -4.59
CA SER A 222 5.47 -17.48 -5.65
C SER A 222 5.20 -18.07 -7.05
N SER A 223 5.33 -17.28 -8.11
CA SER A 223 5.15 -17.76 -9.48
C SER A 223 6.17 -17.14 -10.43
N SER A 224 6.63 -17.95 -11.39
CA SER A 224 7.42 -17.49 -12.54
C SER A 224 6.57 -17.06 -13.74
N ASP A 225 5.24 -17.28 -13.72
CA ASP A 225 4.34 -16.70 -14.73
C ASP A 225 4.14 -15.22 -14.45
N ARG A 226 4.60 -14.37 -15.38
CA ARG A 226 4.47 -12.90 -15.34
C ARG A 226 3.04 -12.42 -15.14
N CYS A 227 2.09 -13.18 -15.66
CA CYS A 227 0.69 -12.85 -15.59
C CYS A 227 0.02 -13.30 -14.28
N SER A 228 0.76 -13.98 -13.41
CA SER A 228 0.31 -14.31 -12.08
C SER A 228 0.25 -13.05 -11.20
N GLU A 229 -0.73 -13.03 -10.30
CA GLU A 229 -0.84 -12.01 -9.25
C GLU A 229 0.30 -12.10 -8.22
N ILE A 230 0.97 -13.26 -8.15
CA ILE A 230 2.10 -13.56 -7.26
C ILE A 230 3.41 -13.73 -8.04
N TYR A 231 3.53 -13.07 -9.20
CA TYR A 231 4.75 -13.11 -10.00
C TYR A 231 5.94 -12.52 -9.22
N GLN A 232 7.01 -13.30 -9.08
CA GLN A 232 8.15 -13.00 -8.20
C GLN A 232 9.18 -11.99 -8.77
N GLY A 233 9.07 -11.64 -10.05
CA GLY A 233 10.07 -10.83 -10.74
C GLY A 233 11.15 -11.67 -11.42
N LYS A 234 12.16 -11.01 -12.00
CA LYS A 234 13.25 -11.67 -12.75
C LYS A 234 14.37 -12.21 -11.84
N GLY A 235 14.45 -11.68 -10.63
CA GLY A 235 15.43 -12.02 -9.60
C GLY A 235 15.00 -11.35 -8.29
N PRO A 236 15.65 -11.70 -7.17
CA PRO A 236 15.47 -10.94 -5.94
C PRO A 236 15.88 -9.48 -6.17
N PHE A 237 15.12 -8.57 -5.56
CA PHE A 237 15.30 -7.13 -5.66
C PHE A 237 15.33 -6.62 -7.11
N SER A 238 14.60 -7.26 -8.03
CA SER A 238 14.52 -6.77 -9.41
C SER A 238 13.77 -5.44 -9.52
N GLU A 239 12.82 -5.20 -8.63
CA GLU A 239 11.97 -4.01 -8.64
C GLU A 239 12.60 -2.87 -7.82
N ALA A 240 12.48 -1.63 -8.31
CA ALA A 240 13.05 -0.47 -7.62
C ALA A 240 12.43 -0.28 -6.22
N GLU A 241 11.15 -0.59 -6.08
CA GLU A 241 10.40 -0.54 -4.83
C GLU A 241 10.76 -1.66 -3.84
N ALA A 242 11.63 -2.60 -4.21
CA ALA A 242 12.18 -3.60 -3.30
C ALA A 242 13.66 -3.38 -2.97
N ARG A 243 14.36 -2.51 -3.72
CA ARG A 243 15.83 -2.34 -3.67
C ARG A 243 16.36 -1.40 -2.60
N PHE A 244 15.51 -0.66 -1.89
CA PHE A 244 16.00 0.51 -1.17
C PHE A 244 16.95 0.15 0.00
N GLU A 245 18.18 0.67 -0.10
CA GLU A 245 19.32 0.38 0.77
C GLU A 245 19.03 0.67 2.25
N ASP A 246 18.20 1.68 2.54
CA ASP A 246 17.83 2.03 3.91
C ASP A 246 17.03 0.90 4.58
N PHE A 247 16.12 0.20 3.89
CA PHE A 247 15.43 -0.95 4.48
C PHE A 247 16.37 -2.15 4.66
N GLN A 248 17.27 -2.38 3.70
CA GLN A 248 18.25 -3.46 3.81
C GLN A 248 19.26 -3.21 4.95
N ASN A 249 19.60 -1.95 5.21
CA ASN A 249 20.52 -1.54 6.28
C ASN A 249 19.84 -1.32 7.65
N LEU A 250 18.57 -0.87 7.67
CA LEU A 250 17.81 -0.56 8.89
C LEU A 250 16.93 -1.71 9.37
N ALA A 251 16.48 -2.60 8.49
CA ALA A 251 15.42 -3.56 8.75
C ALA A 251 15.79 -5.02 8.42
N ILE A 252 16.81 -5.57 9.09
CA ILE A 252 16.84 -7.04 9.34
C ILE A 252 17.23 -7.90 8.10
N TYR A 253 18.19 -7.49 7.26
CA TYR A 253 18.78 -8.38 6.24
C TYR A 253 20.30 -8.61 6.37
N LYS A 254 20.88 -8.25 7.53
CA LYS A 254 22.19 -8.76 7.95
C LYS A 254 22.00 -10.03 8.77
N LEU A 255 21.73 -11.15 8.11
CA LEU A 255 21.96 -12.49 8.66
C LEU A 255 23.16 -13.11 7.93
#